data_AF-F3UDA8-F1
#
_entry.id   AF-F3UDA8-F1
#
_cell.length_a   1.000
_cell.length_b   1.000
_cell.length_c   1.000
_cell.angle_alpha   90.00
_cell.angle_beta   90.00
_cell.angle_gamma   90.00
#
_symmetry.space_group_name_H-M   'P 1'
#
loop_
_entity.id
_entity.type
_entity.pdbx_description
1 polymer ?
#
loop_
_entity_poly.entity_id
_entity_poly.type
_entity_poly.pdbx_seq_one_letter_code
_entity_poly.pdbx_strand_id
1 'polypeptide(L)'
;MISNTDLKRIRLELGFTQRKMADTIGYSYYNYRNIEQGQRKMTKEFENSLFQFLNRQSETKLESTVDWLKIRFKTLDFKAVIIQVLQLKPADFFHEEKSLYSYSNMVTYGSIRVLYSDSEKKAEAGTLIDLTGTGCRELELLLLQQGRDWFSFLHDVFLFAEQERKDRTLEDFLAFPRFDIALDELYKKSGNLDLFDIKARIFDNKIIMRKLRTFTAIEGLKKVENRFVNQGLTLNFGSRQSSLMIRFYQKDYEQALLKDVSVDYIHEAYNFKNRYEIELHDTKAFDILEEWYTLETDLTKIGARILNNYFEVKDWQGNYDSEWDNLLGTQEGFKFVTRPRQIDYSRTKHWVTKQVSSALKLLKIVDMVYQTDELSEIISEAYLSNNHTKLAEEICERNGVDFNVIIGQI
;
A
#
# COMPACT_ATOMS: atom_id res chain seq x y z
N MET A 1 24.02 -2.18 -16.82
CA MET A 1 24.40 -3.24 -15.86
C MET A 1 23.73 -2.88 -14.55
N ILE A 2 23.17 -3.87 -13.85
CA ILE A 2 22.53 -3.68 -12.54
C ILE A 2 23.65 -3.50 -11.51
N SER A 3 23.62 -2.42 -10.72
CA SER A 3 24.57 -2.22 -9.62
C SER A 3 24.23 -3.08 -8.40
N ASN A 4 25.17 -3.23 -7.47
CA ASN A 4 24.92 -3.92 -6.20
C ASN A 4 23.84 -3.19 -5.36
N THR A 5 23.79 -1.87 -5.47
CA THR A 5 22.75 -1.02 -4.85
C THR A 5 21.38 -1.28 -5.48
N ASP A 6 21.31 -1.39 -6.81
CA ASP A 6 20.08 -1.76 -7.53
C ASP A 6 19.57 -3.14 -7.08
N LEU A 7 20.48 -4.10 -6.86
CA LEU A 7 20.11 -5.44 -6.38
C LEU A 7 19.46 -5.39 -4.99
N LYS A 8 20.08 -4.65 -4.06
CA LYS A 8 19.52 -4.44 -2.71
C LYS A 8 18.16 -3.75 -2.77
N ARG A 9 18.02 -2.73 -3.63
CA ARG A 9 16.75 -2.03 -3.87
C ARG A 9 15.67 -2.98 -4.35
N ILE A 10 15.91 -3.69 -5.47
CA ILE A 10 14.94 -4.61 -6.08
C ILE A 10 14.45 -5.61 -5.03
N ARG A 11 15.37 -6.19 -4.26
CA ARG A 11 15.01 -7.14 -3.19
C ARG A 11 14.10 -6.50 -2.13
N LEU A 12 14.39 -5.28 -1.69
CA LEU A 12 13.60 -4.57 -0.68
C LEU A 12 12.23 -4.15 -1.22
N GLU A 13 12.16 -3.71 -2.48
CA GLU A 13 10.89 -3.40 -3.17
C GLU A 13 9.97 -4.63 -3.26
N LEU A 14 10.55 -5.81 -3.48
CA LEU A 14 9.81 -7.09 -3.48
C LEU A 14 9.39 -7.55 -2.07
N GLY A 15 9.92 -6.94 -1.01
CA GLY A 15 9.74 -7.40 0.38
C GLY A 15 10.48 -8.71 0.69
N PHE A 16 11.54 -9.02 -0.07
CA PHE A 16 12.25 -10.28 0.04
C PHE A 16 13.41 -10.20 1.04
N THR A 17 13.65 -11.31 1.76
CA THR A 17 14.90 -11.52 2.48
C THR A 17 16.02 -11.90 1.51
N GLN A 18 17.29 -11.70 1.90
CA GLN A 18 18.42 -12.15 1.07
C GLN A 18 18.37 -13.66 0.79
N ARG A 19 17.89 -14.46 1.75
CA ARG A 19 17.70 -15.90 1.58
C ARG A 19 16.59 -16.22 0.58
N LYS A 20 15.44 -15.56 0.68
CA LYS A 20 14.34 -15.73 -0.29
C LYS A 20 14.80 -15.38 -1.70
N MET A 21 15.43 -14.22 -1.85
CA MET A 21 15.94 -13.78 -3.15
C MET A 21 16.95 -14.79 -3.72
N ALA A 22 17.94 -15.22 -2.92
CA ALA A 22 18.94 -16.19 -3.34
C ALA A 22 18.31 -17.51 -3.83
N ASP A 23 17.42 -18.10 -3.03
CA ASP A 23 16.74 -19.35 -3.38
C ASP A 23 15.89 -19.18 -4.66
N THR A 24 15.20 -18.05 -4.80
CA THR A 24 14.31 -17.75 -5.94
C THR A 24 15.08 -17.69 -7.26
N ILE A 25 16.27 -17.08 -7.26
CA ILE A 25 17.10 -16.96 -8.47
C ILE A 25 18.10 -18.11 -8.64
N GLY A 26 18.05 -19.13 -7.77
CA GLY A 26 18.90 -20.33 -7.85
C GLY A 26 20.34 -20.16 -7.38
N TYR A 27 20.59 -19.24 -6.43
CA TYR A 27 21.92 -18.98 -5.86
C TYR A 27 21.99 -19.34 -4.37
N SER A 28 23.18 -19.71 -3.89
CA SER A 28 23.37 -19.88 -2.45
C SER A 28 23.28 -18.54 -1.71
N TYR A 29 22.74 -18.56 -0.49
CA TYR A 29 22.63 -17.38 0.37
C TYR A 29 23.94 -16.58 0.47
N TYR A 30 25.07 -17.25 0.73
CA TYR A 30 26.37 -16.59 0.85
C TYR A 30 26.82 -15.94 -0.47
N ASN A 31 26.54 -16.59 -1.61
CA ASN A 31 26.90 -16.03 -2.90
C ASN A 31 26.09 -14.76 -3.19
N TYR A 32 24.77 -14.83 -3.05
CA TYR A 32 23.88 -13.68 -3.22
C TYR A 32 24.24 -12.53 -2.27
N ARG A 33 24.44 -12.81 -0.97
CA ARG A 33 24.81 -11.80 0.04
C ARG A 33 26.11 -11.08 -0.33
N ASN A 34 27.15 -11.82 -0.71
CA ASN A 34 28.44 -11.22 -1.06
C ASN A 34 28.35 -10.41 -2.36
N ILE A 35 27.51 -10.83 -3.32
CA ILE A 35 27.21 -10.01 -4.50
C ILE A 35 26.47 -8.75 -4.08
N GLU A 36 25.37 -8.81 -3.32
CA GLU A 36 24.62 -7.63 -2.88
C GLU A 36 25.47 -6.64 -2.06
N GLN A 37 26.43 -7.13 -1.29
CA GLN A 37 27.36 -6.31 -0.49
C GLN A 37 28.57 -5.77 -1.27
N GLY A 38 28.67 -6.06 -2.58
CA GLY A 38 29.82 -5.66 -3.40
C GLY A 38 31.12 -6.42 -3.11
N GLN A 39 31.08 -7.42 -2.24
CA GLN A 39 32.23 -8.28 -1.90
C GLN A 39 32.55 -9.29 -3.01
N ARG A 40 31.61 -9.53 -3.94
CA ARG A 40 31.79 -10.36 -5.13
C ARG A 40 31.22 -9.66 -6.36
N LYS A 41 31.94 -9.78 -7.49
CA LYS A 41 31.47 -9.27 -8.78
C LYS A 41 30.24 -10.03 -9.27
N MET A 42 29.29 -9.29 -9.85
CA MET A 42 28.12 -9.86 -10.50
C MET A 42 28.55 -10.53 -11.81
N THR A 43 28.18 -11.80 -12.02
CA THR A 43 28.45 -12.52 -13.27
C THR A 43 27.31 -12.31 -14.26
N LYS A 44 27.58 -12.49 -15.56
CA LYS A 44 26.51 -12.47 -16.58
C LYS A 44 25.43 -13.52 -16.32
N GLU A 45 25.82 -14.68 -15.80
CA GLU A 45 24.89 -15.74 -15.39
C GLU A 45 23.95 -15.26 -14.28
N PHE A 46 24.48 -14.56 -13.28
CA PHE A 46 23.66 -13.99 -12.20
C PHE A 46 22.68 -12.94 -12.74
N GLU A 47 23.17 -12.02 -13.59
CA GLU A 47 22.32 -11.02 -14.24
C GLU A 47 21.20 -11.71 -15.04
N ASN A 48 21.53 -12.74 -15.81
CA ASN A 48 20.53 -13.50 -16.59
C ASN A 48 19.48 -14.16 -15.69
N SER A 49 19.87 -14.83 -14.60
CA SER A 49 18.91 -15.44 -13.67
C SER A 49 18.01 -14.40 -13.01
N LEU A 50 18.59 -13.26 -12.61
CA LEU A 50 17.84 -12.13 -12.07
C LEU A 50 16.84 -11.58 -13.09
N PHE A 51 17.26 -11.33 -14.33
CA PHE A 51 16.38 -10.82 -15.38
C PHE A 51 15.30 -11.83 -15.77
N GLN A 52 15.60 -13.13 -15.81
CA GLN A 52 14.60 -14.16 -16.05
C GLN A 52 13.53 -14.16 -14.96
N PHE A 53 13.94 -14.06 -13.70
CA PHE A 53 13.02 -13.93 -12.57
C PHE A 53 12.16 -12.66 -12.67
N LEU A 54 12.76 -11.50 -12.91
CA LEU A 54 12.05 -10.21 -12.97
C LEU A 54 11.13 -10.07 -14.19
N ASN A 55 11.40 -10.78 -15.29
CA ASN A 55 10.58 -10.73 -16.51
C ASN A 55 9.53 -11.84 -16.58
N ARG A 56 9.45 -12.72 -15.57
CA ARG A 56 8.45 -13.79 -15.52
C ARG A 56 7.05 -13.18 -15.56
N GLN A 57 6.21 -13.62 -16.48
CA GLN A 57 4.80 -13.23 -16.48
C GLN A 57 4.08 -14.05 -15.42
N SER A 58 3.30 -13.38 -14.57
CA SER A 58 2.39 -14.12 -13.69
C SER A 58 1.23 -14.65 -14.51
N GLU A 59 0.91 -15.92 -14.28
CA GLU A 59 -0.29 -16.54 -14.82
C GLU A 59 -1.55 -16.17 -14.01
N THR A 60 -1.38 -15.48 -12.88
CA THR A 60 -2.45 -15.03 -12.00
C THR A 60 -2.58 -13.52 -12.09
N LYS A 61 -3.81 -13.00 -12.22
CA LYS A 61 -4.07 -11.57 -12.18
C LYS A 61 -4.56 -11.18 -10.79
N LEU A 62 -3.81 -10.32 -10.11
CA LEU A 62 -4.21 -9.64 -8.88
C LEU A 62 -4.65 -8.22 -9.22
N GLU A 63 -5.83 -7.84 -8.76
CA GLU A 63 -6.32 -6.47 -8.89
C GLU A 63 -6.42 -5.84 -7.51
N SER A 64 -5.83 -4.66 -7.34
CA SER A 64 -5.89 -3.93 -6.06
C SER A 64 -6.96 -2.86 -6.07
N THR A 65 -7.61 -2.69 -4.92
CA THR A 65 -8.53 -1.58 -4.69
C THR A 65 -8.40 -1.03 -3.28
N VAL A 66 -8.78 0.24 -3.09
CA VAL A 66 -9.03 0.81 -1.76
C VAL A 66 -10.37 0.25 -1.27
N ASP A 67 -10.38 -0.46 -0.15
CA ASP A 67 -11.56 -1.16 0.37
C ASP A 67 -12.13 -0.50 1.65
N TRP A 68 -11.32 0.32 2.32
CA TRP A 68 -11.76 1.22 3.38
C TRP A 68 -10.78 2.38 3.49
N LEU A 69 -11.26 3.60 3.67
CA LEU A 69 -10.42 4.73 4.04
C LEU A 69 -11.12 5.64 5.04
N LYS A 70 -10.46 5.87 6.19
CA LYS A 70 -10.85 6.86 7.18
C LYS A 70 -9.82 7.99 7.19
N ILE A 71 -10.30 9.22 7.11
CA ILE A 71 -9.45 10.42 7.13
C ILE A 71 -10.01 11.38 8.16
N ARG A 72 -9.22 11.72 9.17
CA ARG A 72 -9.59 12.68 10.20
C ARG A 72 -8.75 13.94 10.07
N PHE A 73 -9.42 15.08 10.00
CA PHE A 73 -8.83 16.40 10.10
C PHE A 73 -9.23 17.02 11.44
N LYS A 74 -8.28 17.57 12.21
CA LYS A 74 -8.57 18.31 13.45
C LYS A 74 -9.10 19.72 13.17
N THR A 75 -10.21 19.78 12.45
CA THR A 75 -10.99 21.00 12.17
C THR A 75 -12.47 20.75 12.43
N LEU A 76 -13.17 21.77 12.95
CA LEU A 76 -14.62 21.74 13.12
C LEU A 76 -15.36 22.19 11.85
N ASP A 77 -14.64 22.72 10.85
CA ASP A 77 -15.23 23.15 9.59
C ASP A 77 -15.36 21.98 8.61
N PHE A 78 -16.36 21.13 8.86
CA PHE A 78 -16.64 19.98 7.99
C PHE A 78 -17.06 20.41 6.57
N LYS A 79 -17.60 21.62 6.41
CA LYS A 79 -17.98 22.15 5.09
C LYS A 79 -16.76 22.46 4.25
N ALA A 80 -15.71 23.03 4.85
CA ALA A 80 -14.42 23.20 4.18
C ALA A 80 -13.84 21.85 3.72
N VAL A 81 -13.93 20.81 4.54
CA VAL A 81 -13.51 19.45 4.14
C VAL A 81 -14.33 18.95 2.94
N ILE A 82 -15.66 19.11 2.94
CA ILE A 82 -16.51 18.72 1.80
C ILE A 82 -16.14 19.49 0.52
N ILE A 83 -15.93 20.81 0.62
CA ILE A 83 -15.68 21.68 -0.53
C ILE A 83 -14.28 21.50 -1.09
N GLN A 84 -13.26 21.45 -0.23
CA GLN A 84 -11.86 21.51 -0.67
C GLN A 84 -11.27 20.12 -0.90
N VAL A 85 -11.65 19.12 -0.10
CA VAL A 85 -11.10 17.75 -0.20
C VAL A 85 -11.95 16.90 -1.13
N LEU A 86 -13.26 16.80 -0.86
CA LEU A 86 -14.17 16.00 -1.67
C LEU A 86 -14.58 16.70 -2.98
N GLN A 87 -14.43 18.03 -3.06
CA GLN A 87 -14.89 18.85 -4.18
C GLN A 87 -16.39 18.65 -4.49
N LEU A 88 -17.19 18.58 -3.43
CA LEU A 88 -18.64 18.46 -3.49
C LEU A 88 -19.30 19.68 -2.83
N LYS A 89 -20.61 19.85 -3.07
CA LYS A 89 -21.37 20.93 -2.42
C LYS A 89 -21.96 20.40 -1.10
N PRO A 90 -21.78 21.11 0.02
CA PRO A 90 -22.39 20.69 1.29
C PRO A 90 -23.92 20.58 1.23
N ALA A 91 -24.57 21.31 0.32
CA ALA A 91 -26.02 21.24 0.11
C ALA A 91 -26.51 19.91 -0.50
N ASP A 92 -25.61 19.14 -1.11
CA ASP A 92 -25.94 17.84 -1.71
C ASP A 92 -25.88 16.70 -0.67
N PHE A 93 -25.46 17.00 0.57
CA PHE A 93 -25.37 16.02 1.65
C PHE A 93 -26.64 15.99 2.49
N PHE A 94 -27.03 14.80 2.92
CA PHE A 94 -28.17 14.55 3.81
C PHE A 94 -27.71 14.43 5.25
N HIS A 95 -28.46 15.00 6.19
CA HIS A 95 -28.19 14.84 7.60
C HIS A 95 -28.74 13.50 8.12
N GLU A 96 -27.94 12.78 8.87
CA GLU A 96 -28.30 11.48 9.45
C GLU A 96 -28.62 11.63 10.94
N GLU A 97 -29.70 11.01 11.41
CA GLU A 97 -30.07 11.04 12.83
C GLU A 97 -29.14 10.19 13.70
N LYS A 98 -28.41 9.25 13.09
CA LYS A 98 -27.50 8.33 13.79
C LYS A 98 -26.15 8.98 14.03
N SER A 99 -25.69 8.93 15.27
CA SER A 99 -24.30 9.23 15.64
C SER A 99 -23.43 7.97 15.55
N LEU A 100 -22.16 8.16 15.19
CA LEU A 100 -21.15 7.10 15.10
C LEU A 100 -19.83 7.60 15.68
N TYR A 101 -19.03 6.69 16.24
CA TYR A 101 -17.68 6.97 16.77
C TYR A 101 -17.61 8.17 17.73
N SER A 102 -18.68 8.40 18.49
CA SER A 102 -18.84 9.52 19.43
C SER A 102 -18.91 10.92 18.79
N TYR A 103 -19.04 11.03 17.46
CA TYR A 103 -19.39 12.29 16.80
C TYR A 103 -20.86 12.61 17.03
N SER A 104 -21.19 13.89 17.23
CA SER A 104 -22.58 14.31 17.47
C SER A 104 -23.40 14.34 16.18
N ASN A 105 -22.76 14.60 15.05
CA ASN A 105 -23.43 14.79 13.77
C ASN A 105 -22.77 13.93 12.68
N MET A 106 -23.57 13.58 11.67
CA MET A 106 -23.12 12.89 10.47
C MET A 106 -23.93 13.40 9.29
N VAL A 107 -23.24 13.67 8.18
CA VAL A 107 -23.86 13.93 6.89
C VAL A 107 -23.37 12.93 5.85
N THR A 108 -24.23 12.57 4.90
CA THR A 108 -23.97 11.55 3.88
C THR A 108 -24.20 12.07 2.47
N TYR A 109 -23.34 11.66 1.55
CA TYR A 109 -23.57 11.71 0.11
C TYR A 109 -23.53 10.26 -0.36
N GLY A 110 -24.70 9.66 -0.54
CA GLY A 110 -24.85 8.22 -0.72
C GLY A 110 -24.13 7.44 0.40
N SER A 111 -23.08 6.71 0.05
CA SER A 111 -22.28 5.88 0.96
C SER A 111 -21.07 6.59 1.55
N ILE A 112 -20.77 7.83 1.13
CA ILE A 112 -19.72 8.68 1.68
C ILE A 112 -20.23 9.33 2.96
N ARG A 113 -19.55 9.11 4.09
CA ARG A 113 -19.93 9.66 5.39
C ARG A 113 -18.94 10.72 5.82
N VAL A 114 -19.45 11.86 6.27
CA VAL A 114 -18.68 12.92 6.94
C VAL A 114 -19.25 13.12 8.34
N LEU A 115 -18.48 12.74 9.35
CA LEU A 115 -18.83 12.86 10.75
C LEU A 115 -18.12 14.08 11.35
N TYR A 116 -18.83 14.85 12.16
CA TYR A 116 -18.28 16.06 12.76
C TYR A 116 -18.94 16.35 14.11
N SER A 117 -18.35 17.29 14.85
CA SER A 117 -18.85 17.74 16.15
C SER A 117 -18.85 19.25 16.20
N ASP A 118 -19.95 19.86 16.64
CA ASP A 118 -20.02 21.31 16.82
C ASP A 118 -19.46 21.76 18.19
N SER A 119 -19.18 20.80 19.08
CA SER A 119 -18.66 21.07 20.42
C SER A 119 -17.15 21.32 20.40
N GLU A 120 -16.71 22.51 20.83
CA GLU A 120 -15.29 22.85 21.04
C GLU A 120 -14.56 21.88 21.98
N LYS A 121 -15.28 21.27 22.94
CA LYS A 121 -14.72 20.23 23.84
C LYS A 121 -14.27 18.95 23.10
N LYS A 122 -14.66 18.79 21.83
CA LYS A 122 -14.28 17.69 20.93
C LYS A 122 -13.49 18.19 19.72
N ALA A 123 -12.86 19.37 19.80
CA ALA A 123 -12.02 19.90 18.73
C ALA A 123 -10.94 18.91 18.25
N GLU A 124 -10.42 18.08 19.16
CA GLU A 124 -9.44 17.03 18.84
C GLU A 124 -10.02 15.85 18.03
N ALA A 125 -11.33 15.64 18.05
CA ALA A 125 -12.00 14.69 17.16
C ALA A 125 -12.14 15.27 15.74
N GLY A 126 -12.43 16.57 15.64
CA GLY A 126 -12.48 17.30 14.37
C GLY A 126 -13.55 16.77 13.42
N THR A 127 -13.18 16.59 12.15
CA THR A 127 -14.02 16.07 11.07
C THR A 127 -13.43 14.77 10.54
N LEU A 128 -14.26 13.74 10.41
CA LEU A 128 -13.89 12.41 9.92
C LEU A 128 -14.66 12.08 8.63
N ILE A 129 -13.92 11.82 7.56
CA ILE A 129 -14.44 11.13 6.37
C ILE A 129 -14.32 9.62 6.63
N ASP A 130 -15.42 8.89 6.44
CA ASP A 130 -15.47 7.43 6.57
C ASP A 130 -15.99 6.79 5.27
N LEU A 131 -15.08 6.19 4.51
CA LEU A 131 -15.34 5.50 3.26
C LEU A 131 -15.24 4.00 3.50
N THR A 132 -16.39 3.33 3.61
CA THR A 132 -16.47 1.85 3.53
C THR A 132 -16.21 1.38 2.09
N GLY A 133 -16.11 0.08 1.83
CA GLY A 133 -15.89 -0.43 0.46
C GLY A 133 -16.86 0.14 -0.59
N THR A 134 -18.15 0.26 -0.27
CA THR A 134 -19.13 0.91 -1.14
C THR A 134 -18.87 2.42 -1.28
N GLY A 135 -18.50 3.08 -0.18
CA GLY A 135 -18.12 4.51 -0.19
C GLY A 135 -16.87 4.79 -1.02
N CYS A 136 -15.89 3.87 -1.03
CA CYS A 136 -14.71 3.96 -1.89
C CYS A 136 -15.09 3.84 -3.38
N ARG A 137 -15.95 2.88 -3.74
CA ARG A 137 -16.46 2.73 -5.12
C ARG A 137 -17.25 3.95 -5.58
N GLU A 138 -18.07 4.52 -4.69
CA GLU A 138 -18.83 5.74 -4.98
C GLU A 138 -17.92 6.96 -5.14
N LEU A 139 -16.90 7.11 -4.28
CA LEU A 139 -15.90 8.16 -4.42
C LEU A 139 -15.14 8.03 -5.75
N GLU A 140 -14.74 6.83 -6.16
CA GLU A 140 -14.08 6.61 -7.45
C GLU A 140 -14.91 7.10 -8.65
N LEU A 141 -16.23 6.86 -8.63
CA LEU A 141 -17.13 7.37 -9.66
C LEU A 141 -17.19 8.90 -9.66
N LEU A 142 -17.21 9.53 -8.48
CA LEU A 142 -17.18 10.99 -8.34
C LEU A 142 -15.85 11.56 -8.82
N LEU A 143 -14.72 10.96 -8.44
CA LEU A 143 -13.40 11.37 -8.89
C LEU A 143 -13.31 11.30 -10.42
N LEU A 144 -13.81 10.22 -11.03
CA LEU A 144 -13.87 10.09 -12.48
C LEU A 144 -14.69 11.23 -13.13
N GLN A 145 -15.85 11.57 -12.57
CA GLN A 145 -16.69 12.68 -13.05
C GLN A 145 -16.00 14.04 -12.90
N GLN A 146 -15.17 14.20 -11.87
CA GLN A 146 -14.36 15.40 -11.62
C GLN A 146 -13.06 15.43 -12.45
N GLY A 147 -12.75 14.38 -13.22
CA GLY A 147 -11.47 14.26 -13.93
C GLY A 147 -10.27 14.02 -13.00
N ARG A 148 -10.52 13.47 -11.81
CA ARG A 148 -9.57 13.17 -10.73
C ARG A 148 -9.40 11.66 -10.58
N ASP A 149 -8.34 11.28 -9.88
CA ASP A 149 -8.08 9.91 -9.42
C ASP A 149 -7.72 9.90 -7.93
N TRP A 150 -7.41 8.72 -7.39
CA TRP A 150 -7.01 8.57 -5.98
C TRP A 150 -5.80 9.44 -5.60
N PHE A 151 -4.83 9.63 -6.51
CA PHE A 151 -3.67 10.48 -6.25
C PHE A 151 -4.05 11.95 -6.18
N SER A 152 -4.92 12.41 -7.07
CA SER A 152 -5.49 13.77 -7.04
C SER A 152 -6.30 14.01 -5.77
N PHE A 153 -7.05 13.00 -5.31
CA PHE A 153 -7.78 13.06 -4.05
C PHE A 153 -6.84 13.15 -2.84
N LEU A 154 -5.85 12.26 -2.74
CA LEU A 154 -4.86 12.30 -1.66
C LEU A 154 -4.04 13.59 -1.68
N HIS A 155 -3.74 14.13 -2.87
CA HIS A 155 -3.13 15.45 -3.00
C HIS A 155 -3.94 16.52 -2.28
N ASP A 156 -5.26 16.59 -2.53
CA ASP A 156 -6.14 17.56 -1.90
C ASP A 156 -6.29 17.32 -0.39
N VAL A 157 -6.27 16.06 0.07
CA VAL A 157 -6.22 15.70 1.50
C VAL A 157 -4.98 16.30 2.18
N PHE A 158 -3.79 16.05 1.64
CA PHE A 158 -2.54 16.55 2.21
C PHE A 158 -2.41 18.07 2.06
N LEU A 159 -2.83 18.63 0.92
CA LEU A 159 -2.80 20.07 0.68
C LEU A 159 -3.71 20.83 1.64
N PHE A 160 -4.95 20.36 1.83
CA PHE A 160 -5.88 20.94 2.80
C PHE A 160 -5.30 20.88 4.22
N ALA A 161 -4.73 19.73 4.60
CA ALA A 161 -4.10 19.58 5.90
C ALA A 161 -2.94 20.56 6.11
N GLU A 162 -2.07 20.75 5.11
CA GLU A 162 -0.97 21.71 5.18
C GLU A 162 -1.44 23.16 5.28
N GLN A 163 -2.53 23.52 4.59
CA GLN A 163 -3.08 24.87 4.62
C GLN A 163 -3.77 25.19 5.96
N GLU A 164 -4.46 24.21 6.55
CA GLU A 164 -5.34 24.42 7.70
C GLU A 164 -4.71 24.06 9.05
N ARG A 165 -3.57 23.34 9.08
CA ARG A 165 -2.95 22.87 10.35
C ARG A 165 -2.43 23.99 11.27
N LYS A 166 -2.28 25.22 10.79
CA LYS A 166 -1.70 26.34 11.55
C LYS A 166 -0.31 25.94 12.10
N ASP A 167 -0.12 26.04 13.41
CA ASP A 167 1.14 25.71 14.08
C ASP A 167 1.29 24.20 14.44
N ARG A 168 0.26 23.39 14.17
CA ARG A 168 0.31 21.94 14.44
C ARG A 168 1.20 21.23 13.43
N THR A 169 1.81 20.11 13.82
CA THR A 169 2.45 19.21 12.84
C THR A 169 1.40 18.58 11.94
N LEU A 170 1.83 18.07 10.79
CA LEU A 170 0.90 17.44 9.84
C LEU A 170 0.20 16.24 10.48
N GLU A 171 0.93 15.39 11.20
CA GLU A 171 0.43 14.16 11.84
C GLU A 171 -0.46 14.44 13.05
N ASP A 172 -0.31 15.62 13.67
CA ASP A 172 -1.25 16.06 14.70
C ASP A 172 -2.57 16.48 14.07
N PHE A 173 -2.54 17.22 12.96
CA PHE A 173 -3.75 17.73 12.31
C PHE A 173 -4.49 16.68 11.47
N LEU A 174 -3.75 15.89 10.69
CA LEU A 174 -4.25 14.87 9.77
C LEU A 174 -3.92 13.48 10.31
N ALA A 175 -4.94 12.63 10.41
CA ALA A 175 -4.75 11.22 10.74
C ALA A 175 -5.52 10.34 9.76
N PHE A 176 -5.01 9.12 9.57
CA PHE A 176 -5.68 8.06 8.84
C PHE A 176 -6.01 6.91 9.79
N PRO A 177 -7.14 6.95 10.53
CA PRO A 177 -7.48 5.91 11.51
C PRO A 177 -7.60 4.50 10.91
N ARG A 178 -7.87 4.40 9.61
CA ARG A 178 -7.99 3.12 8.90
C ARG A 178 -7.72 3.27 7.40
N PHE A 179 -6.97 2.34 6.85
CA PHE A 179 -6.79 2.16 5.41
C PHE A 179 -6.76 0.67 5.09
N ASP A 180 -7.69 0.20 4.26
CA ASP A 180 -7.74 -1.19 3.84
C ASP A 180 -7.39 -1.31 2.35
N ILE A 181 -6.40 -2.15 2.04
CA ILE A 181 -6.05 -2.54 0.68
C ILE A 181 -6.65 -3.92 0.43
N ALA A 182 -7.49 -4.07 -0.61
CA ALA A 182 -7.96 -5.36 -1.08
C ALA A 182 -7.18 -5.78 -2.31
N LEU A 183 -6.65 -7.01 -2.32
CA LEU A 183 -6.05 -7.67 -3.48
C LEU A 183 -6.96 -8.82 -3.91
N ASP A 184 -7.62 -8.68 -5.05
CA ASP A 184 -8.51 -9.69 -5.61
C ASP A 184 -7.75 -10.62 -6.55
N GLU A 185 -7.71 -11.91 -6.21
CA GLU A 185 -7.30 -12.97 -7.13
C GLU A 185 -8.44 -13.30 -8.06
N LEU A 186 -8.20 -13.14 -9.36
CA LEU A 186 -9.20 -13.48 -10.36
C LEU A 186 -9.25 -14.99 -10.63
N TYR A 187 -10.44 -15.50 -10.90
CA TYR A 187 -10.68 -16.91 -11.20
C TYR A 187 -9.96 -17.34 -12.48
N LYS A 188 -9.32 -18.52 -12.41
CA LYS A 188 -8.71 -19.19 -13.55
C LYS A 188 -9.07 -20.67 -13.56
N LYS A 189 -9.41 -21.17 -14.75
CA LYS A 189 -9.74 -22.59 -14.98
C LYS A 189 -8.60 -23.56 -14.67
N SER A 190 -7.35 -23.10 -14.76
CA SER A 190 -6.17 -23.89 -14.38
C SER A 190 -6.00 -24.06 -12.87
N GLY A 191 -6.78 -23.35 -12.04
CA GLY A 191 -6.74 -23.41 -10.59
C GLY A 191 -6.08 -22.18 -9.97
N ASN A 192 -6.63 -21.73 -8.86
CA ASN A 192 -6.17 -20.61 -8.02
C ASN A 192 -5.58 -21.12 -6.71
N LEU A 193 -5.01 -20.20 -5.92
CA LEU A 193 -4.50 -20.57 -4.60
C LEU A 193 -5.60 -21.20 -3.74
N ASP A 194 -5.35 -22.39 -3.19
CA ASP A 194 -6.31 -23.05 -2.30
C ASP A 194 -6.12 -22.57 -0.85
N LEU A 195 -7.08 -21.82 -0.34
CA LEU A 195 -7.05 -21.33 1.04
C LEU A 195 -7.14 -22.47 2.08
N PHE A 196 -7.70 -23.63 1.74
CA PHE A 196 -7.68 -24.79 2.63
C PHE A 196 -6.28 -25.41 2.73
N ASP A 197 -5.53 -25.47 1.62
CA ASP A 197 -4.13 -25.87 1.64
C ASP A 197 -3.27 -24.86 2.42
N ILE A 198 -3.48 -23.55 2.21
CA ILE A 198 -2.82 -22.50 3.03
C ILE A 198 -3.11 -22.70 4.52
N LYS A 199 -4.37 -22.93 4.89
CA LYS A 199 -4.75 -23.23 6.28
C LYS A 199 -3.99 -24.45 6.80
N ALA A 200 -3.98 -25.56 6.07
CA ALA A 200 -3.28 -26.78 6.48
C ALA A 200 -1.77 -26.55 6.67
N ARG A 201 -1.13 -25.82 5.76
CA ARG A 201 0.29 -25.47 5.84
C ARG A 201 0.64 -24.52 6.98
N ILE A 202 -0.29 -23.68 7.43
CA ILE A 202 -0.13 -22.88 8.66
C ILE A 202 -0.09 -23.81 9.89
N PHE A 203 -1.02 -24.77 9.99
CA PHE A 203 -1.04 -25.73 11.11
C PHE A 203 0.20 -26.63 11.15
N ASP A 204 0.82 -26.90 10.01
CA ASP A 204 2.07 -27.67 9.89
C ASP A 204 3.35 -26.80 10.00
N ASN A 205 3.24 -25.51 10.32
CA ASN A 205 4.35 -24.56 10.40
C ASN A 205 5.15 -24.37 9.10
N LYS A 206 4.55 -24.65 7.94
CA LYS A 206 5.14 -24.37 6.61
C LYS A 206 4.95 -22.92 6.19
N ILE A 207 3.99 -22.22 6.79
CA ILE A 207 3.79 -20.79 6.58
C ILE A 207 4.11 -20.05 7.87
N ILE A 208 5.17 -19.25 7.83
CA ILE A 208 5.65 -18.49 8.98
C ILE A 208 5.08 -17.07 8.90
N MET A 209 4.31 -16.71 9.92
CA MET A 209 3.72 -15.37 10.06
C MET A 209 4.63 -14.50 10.91
N ARG A 210 5.30 -13.52 10.28
CA ARG A 210 6.21 -12.61 10.96
C ARG A 210 5.40 -11.52 11.66
N LYS A 211 5.68 -11.26 12.94
CA LYS A 211 5.09 -10.17 13.75
C LYS A 211 3.59 -10.29 14.05
N LEU A 212 2.89 -11.27 13.48
CA LEU A 212 1.48 -11.56 13.75
C LEU A 212 1.38 -12.62 14.84
N ARG A 213 0.56 -12.36 15.86
CA ARG A 213 0.48 -13.22 17.06
C ARG A 213 -0.71 -14.17 17.08
N THR A 214 -1.73 -13.89 16.26
CA THR A 214 -3.00 -14.61 16.28
C THR A 214 -3.38 -15.02 14.87
N PHE A 215 -3.97 -16.21 14.77
CA PHE A 215 -4.54 -16.76 13.55
C PHE A 215 -5.90 -17.36 13.88
N THR A 216 -6.90 -17.13 13.03
CA THR A 216 -8.24 -17.70 13.18
C THR A 216 -8.80 -18.05 11.82
N ALA A 217 -9.22 -19.30 11.66
CA ALA A 217 -9.96 -19.77 10.48
C ALA A 217 -11.46 -19.83 10.81
N ILE A 218 -12.27 -19.24 9.94
CA ILE A 218 -13.74 -19.25 10.02
C ILE A 218 -14.24 -19.93 8.75
N GLU A 219 -14.99 -21.01 8.93
CA GLU A 219 -15.65 -21.76 7.86
C GLU A 219 -17.00 -22.26 8.37
N GLY A 220 -17.91 -22.62 7.47
CA GLY A 220 -19.17 -23.23 7.87
C GLY A 220 -20.32 -22.92 6.94
N LEU A 221 -21.53 -23.11 7.45
CA LEU A 221 -22.78 -22.91 6.72
C LEU A 221 -23.58 -21.77 7.32
N LYS A 222 -24.17 -20.93 6.47
CA LYS A 222 -25.14 -19.91 6.87
C LYS A 222 -26.53 -20.32 6.41
N LYS A 223 -27.53 -20.14 7.28
CA LYS A 223 -28.93 -20.35 6.90
C LYS A 223 -29.40 -19.19 6.03
N VAL A 224 -29.79 -19.49 4.80
CA VAL A 224 -30.43 -18.57 3.85
C VAL A 224 -31.80 -19.16 3.55
N GLU A 225 -32.85 -18.45 3.98
CA GLU A 225 -34.22 -18.95 3.95
C GLU A 225 -34.34 -20.35 4.57
N ASN A 226 -34.66 -21.37 3.77
CA ASN A 226 -34.88 -22.76 4.20
C ASN A 226 -33.71 -23.71 3.88
N ARG A 227 -32.54 -23.19 3.47
CA ARG A 227 -31.35 -24.00 3.15
C ARG A 227 -30.10 -23.53 3.90
N PHE A 228 -29.15 -24.43 4.06
CA PHE A 228 -27.80 -24.10 4.52
C PHE A 228 -26.90 -23.90 3.31
N VAL A 229 -26.20 -22.77 3.26
CA VAL A 229 -25.30 -22.38 2.17
C VAL A 229 -23.89 -22.24 2.72
N ASN A 230 -22.90 -22.76 1.99
CA ASN A 230 -21.50 -22.62 2.35
C ASN A 230 -21.08 -21.14 2.29
N GLN A 231 -20.52 -20.62 3.39
CA GLN A 231 -20.08 -19.22 3.48
C GLN A 231 -18.64 -19.00 3.02
N GLY A 232 -17.95 -20.05 2.58
CA GLY A 232 -16.53 -20.03 2.27
C GLY A 232 -15.64 -20.05 3.51
N LEU A 233 -14.34 -20.12 3.26
CA LEU A 233 -13.28 -20.02 4.25
C LEU A 233 -12.76 -18.57 4.36
N THR A 234 -12.58 -18.12 5.59
CA THR A 234 -11.92 -16.86 5.95
C THR A 234 -10.79 -17.12 6.95
N LEU A 235 -9.59 -16.70 6.60
CA LEU A 235 -8.37 -16.78 7.40
C LEU A 235 -8.01 -15.37 7.90
N ASN A 236 -8.09 -15.16 9.21
CA ASN A 236 -7.76 -13.91 9.86
C ASN A 236 -6.39 -14.00 10.53
N PHE A 237 -5.56 -12.96 10.31
CA PHE A 237 -4.22 -12.86 10.84
C PHE A 237 -4.05 -11.55 11.60
N GLY A 238 -3.61 -11.64 12.86
CA GLY A 238 -3.55 -10.49 13.77
C GLY A 238 -4.90 -10.20 14.43
N SER A 239 -5.02 -9.02 15.04
CA SER A 239 -6.25 -8.59 15.73
C SER A 239 -6.70 -7.23 15.21
N ARG A 240 -7.98 -6.89 15.42
CA ARG A 240 -8.53 -5.58 15.05
C ARG A 240 -8.01 -4.43 15.92
N GLN A 241 -7.21 -4.75 16.94
CA GLN A 241 -6.61 -3.76 17.85
C GLN A 241 -5.13 -3.50 17.51
N SER A 242 -4.51 -4.30 16.63
CA SER A 242 -3.14 -4.06 16.18
C SER A 242 -3.10 -3.03 15.05
N SER A 243 -1.93 -2.44 14.80
CA SER A 243 -1.72 -1.50 13.69
C SER A 243 -1.87 -2.11 12.29
N LEU A 244 -1.96 -3.44 12.20
CA LEU A 244 -2.25 -4.20 10.99
C LEU A 244 -3.03 -5.47 11.30
N MET A 245 -4.03 -5.78 10.50
CA MET A 245 -4.73 -7.06 10.42
C MET A 245 -4.78 -7.50 8.94
N ILE A 246 -4.63 -8.79 8.68
CA ILE A 246 -4.72 -9.33 7.31
C ILE A 246 -5.83 -10.38 7.26
N ARG A 247 -6.61 -10.42 6.17
CA ARG A 247 -7.66 -11.42 5.94
C ARG A 247 -7.52 -12.04 4.57
N PHE A 248 -7.48 -13.36 4.50
CA PHE A 248 -7.60 -14.09 3.23
C PHE A 248 -8.94 -14.79 3.22
N TYR A 249 -9.74 -14.62 2.18
CA TYR A 249 -11.03 -15.32 2.11
C TYR A 249 -11.46 -15.63 0.68
N GLN A 250 -12.36 -16.60 0.58
CA GLN A 250 -12.98 -17.00 -0.66
C GLN A 250 -14.05 -15.97 -1.06
N LYS A 251 -13.64 -14.99 -1.88
CA LYS A 251 -14.48 -13.87 -2.32
C LYS A 251 -15.65 -14.34 -3.18
N ASP A 252 -15.43 -15.40 -3.96
CA ASP A 252 -16.45 -16.06 -4.76
C ASP A 252 -17.61 -16.60 -3.91
N TYR A 253 -17.31 -17.30 -2.81
CA TYR A 253 -18.32 -17.77 -1.86
C TYR A 253 -19.01 -16.63 -1.11
N GLU A 254 -18.25 -15.60 -0.69
CA GLU A 254 -18.81 -14.44 0.00
C GLU A 254 -19.82 -13.69 -0.89
N GLN A 255 -19.47 -13.42 -2.15
CA GLN A 255 -20.36 -12.75 -3.10
C GLN A 255 -21.54 -13.62 -3.52
N ALA A 256 -21.33 -14.93 -3.71
CA ALA A 256 -22.40 -15.88 -4.01
C ALA A 256 -23.45 -15.89 -2.89
N LEU A 257 -23.00 -15.91 -1.63
CA LEU A 257 -23.86 -15.85 -0.46
C LEU A 257 -24.59 -14.51 -0.34
N LEU A 258 -23.90 -13.39 -0.58
CA LEU A 258 -24.47 -12.05 -0.49
C LEU A 258 -25.56 -11.80 -1.54
N LYS A 259 -25.36 -12.32 -2.76
CA LYS A 259 -26.26 -12.15 -3.91
C LYS A 259 -27.27 -13.29 -4.08
N ASP A 260 -27.17 -14.34 -3.26
CA ASP A 260 -27.93 -15.59 -3.35
C ASP A 260 -27.89 -16.24 -4.75
N VAL A 261 -26.69 -16.34 -5.31
CA VAL A 261 -26.40 -16.94 -6.63
C VAL A 261 -25.40 -18.09 -6.51
N SER A 262 -25.15 -18.82 -7.60
CA SER A 262 -24.11 -19.86 -7.61
C SER A 262 -22.71 -19.26 -7.61
N VAL A 263 -21.73 -20.01 -7.11
CA VAL A 263 -20.31 -19.65 -7.21
C VAL A 263 -19.87 -19.57 -8.68
N ASP A 264 -20.37 -20.47 -9.54
CA ASP A 264 -20.09 -20.45 -10.97
C ASP A 264 -20.54 -19.13 -11.62
N TYR A 265 -21.71 -18.59 -11.24
CA TYR A 265 -22.15 -17.28 -11.71
C TYR A 265 -21.19 -16.16 -11.28
N ILE A 266 -20.62 -16.23 -10.06
CA ILE A 266 -19.64 -15.24 -9.61
C ILE A 266 -18.36 -15.32 -10.44
N HIS A 267 -17.90 -16.53 -10.78
CA HIS A 267 -16.75 -16.71 -11.67
C HIS A 267 -17.02 -16.14 -13.07
N GLU A 268 -18.19 -16.38 -13.64
CA GLU A 268 -18.54 -15.89 -14.98
C GLU A 268 -18.77 -14.38 -15.04
N ALA A 269 -19.47 -13.81 -14.05
CA ALA A 269 -19.90 -12.41 -14.08
C ALA A 269 -18.88 -11.43 -13.50
N TYR A 270 -18.13 -11.84 -12.48
CA TYR A 270 -17.21 -10.96 -11.74
C TYR A 270 -15.77 -11.44 -11.73
N ASN A 271 -15.53 -12.68 -12.15
CA ASN A 271 -14.21 -13.30 -12.19
C ASN A 271 -13.51 -13.32 -10.82
N PHE A 272 -14.23 -13.25 -9.71
CA PHE A 272 -13.63 -13.29 -8.38
C PHE A 272 -13.26 -14.72 -7.99
N LYS A 273 -12.14 -14.87 -7.26
CA LYS A 273 -11.81 -16.11 -6.56
C LYS A 273 -11.52 -15.88 -5.09
N ASN A 274 -10.33 -15.42 -4.76
CA ASN A 274 -9.92 -15.11 -3.40
C ASN A 274 -9.70 -13.60 -3.26
N ARG A 275 -9.79 -13.10 -2.03
CA ARG A 275 -9.34 -11.75 -1.68
C ARG A 275 -8.36 -11.79 -0.52
N TYR A 276 -7.31 -10.99 -0.62
CA TYR A 276 -6.34 -10.72 0.43
C TYR A 276 -6.50 -9.26 0.86
N GLU A 277 -7.13 -9.03 2.02
CA GLU A 277 -7.32 -7.70 2.60
C GLU A 277 -6.23 -7.40 3.63
N ILE A 278 -5.70 -6.19 3.56
CA ILE A 278 -4.70 -5.64 4.48
C ILE A 278 -5.33 -4.41 5.14
N GLU A 279 -5.79 -4.57 6.38
CA GLU A 279 -6.37 -3.51 7.20
C GLU A 279 -5.26 -2.86 8.04
N LEU A 280 -4.97 -1.59 7.75
CA LEU A 280 -3.93 -0.78 8.39
C LEU A 280 -4.58 0.27 9.29
N HIS A 281 -3.95 0.56 10.43
CA HIS A 281 -4.46 1.55 11.39
C HIS A 281 -3.44 2.61 11.74
N ASP A 282 -3.96 3.80 12.04
CA ASP A 282 -3.26 4.95 12.61
C ASP A 282 -1.95 5.28 11.88
N THR A 283 -0.82 5.27 12.59
CA THR A 283 0.49 5.63 12.04
C THR A 283 0.86 4.77 10.84
N LYS A 284 0.50 3.49 10.86
CA LYS A 284 0.84 2.60 9.74
C LYS A 284 0.00 2.86 8.49
N ALA A 285 -1.26 3.26 8.67
CA ALA A 285 -2.08 3.72 7.55
C ALA A 285 -1.53 5.04 6.99
N PHE A 286 -1.09 5.96 7.87
CA PHE A 286 -0.44 7.20 7.47
C PHE A 286 0.82 6.93 6.65
N ASP A 287 1.77 6.15 7.15
CA ASP A 287 3.04 5.85 6.47
C ASP A 287 2.81 5.27 5.07
N ILE A 288 1.87 4.32 4.94
CA ILE A 288 1.58 3.66 3.66
C ILE A 288 0.85 4.60 2.69
N LEU A 289 -0.08 5.43 3.16
CA LEU A 289 -0.77 6.39 2.30
C LEU A 289 0.14 7.52 1.86
N GLU A 290 1.01 8.02 2.74
CA GLU A 290 2.03 9.01 2.39
C GLU A 290 3.00 8.43 1.37
N GLU A 291 3.48 7.20 1.57
CA GLU A 291 4.34 6.53 0.60
C GLU A 291 3.62 6.34 -0.75
N TRP A 292 2.38 5.82 -0.71
CA TRP A 292 1.60 5.56 -1.93
C TRP A 292 1.39 6.85 -2.73
N TYR A 293 0.99 7.93 -2.05
CA TYR A 293 0.81 9.25 -2.62
C TYR A 293 2.12 9.83 -3.17
N THR A 294 3.20 9.80 -2.39
CA THR A 294 4.48 10.44 -2.75
C THR A 294 5.19 9.70 -3.88
N LEU A 295 5.15 8.37 -3.86
CA LEU A 295 5.83 7.54 -4.85
C LEU A 295 4.96 7.24 -6.07
N GLU A 296 3.68 7.62 -6.08
CA GLU A 296 2.71 7.32 -7.14
C GLU A 296 2.81 5.87 -7.64
N THR A 297 2.95 4.94 -6.70
CA THR A 297 3.23 3.53 -7.00
C THR A 297 1.94 2.74 -7.17
N ASP A 298 2.00 1.63 -7.92
CA ASP A 298 0.88 0.69 -8.04
C ASP A 298 0.52 0.11 -6.67
N LEU A 299 -0.75 0.27 -6.26
CA LEU A 299 -1.26 -0.19 -4.99
C LEU A 299 -1.13 -1.72 -4.83
N THR A 300 -1.17 -2.46 -5.95
CA THR A 300 -0.98 -3.92 -6.00
C THR A 300 0.42 -4.29 -5.53
N LYS A 301 1.44 -3.51 -5.95
CA LYS A 301 2.84 -3.71 -5.54
C LYS A 301 3.01 -3.43 -4.05
N ILE A 302 2.39 -2.37 -3.54
CA ILE A 302 2.40 -2.04 -2.10
C ILE A 302 1.79 -3.19 -1.29
N GLY A 303 0.61 -3.67 -1.69
CA GLY A 303 -0.06 -4.78 -1.03
C GLY A 303 0.77 -6.08 -1.07
N ALA A 304 1.28 -6.47 -2.23
CA ALA A 304 2.13 -7.65 -2.39
C ALA A 304 3.41 -7.58 -1.54
N ARG A 305 4.06 -6.41 -1.49
CA ARG A 305 5.23 -6.17 -0.64
C ARG A 305 4.89 -6.32 0.84
N ILE A 306 3.76 -5.77 1.29
CA ILE A 306 3.30 -5.95 2.67
C ILE A 306 3.08 -7.44 2.95
N LEU A 307 2.38 -8.18 2.09
CA LEU A 307 2.18 -9.62 2.28
C LEU A 307 3.51 -10.39 2.35
N ASN A 308 4.45 -10.14 1.44
CA ASN A 308 5.78 -10.78 1.47
C ASN A 308 6.59 -10.47 2.73
N ASN A 309 6.45 -9.27 3.30
CA ASN A 309 7.11 -8.90 4.54
C ASN A 309 6.54 -9.63 5.77
N TYR A 310 5.26 -10.03 5.71
CA TYR A 310 4.54 -10.65 6.80
C TYR A 310 4.45 -12.18 6.70
N PHE A 311 4.53 -12.74 5.50
CA PHE A 311 4.42 -14.18 5.27
C PHE A 311 5.66 -14.74 4.58
N GLU A 312 6.24 -15.75 5.21
CA GLU A 312 7.18 -16.66 4.57
C GLU A 312 6.43 -17.96 4.28
N VAL A 313 6.14 -18.19 3.00
CA VAL A 313 5.33 -19.33 2.54
C VAL A 313 6.23 -20.40 1.96
N LYS A 314 6.16 -21.60 2.53
CA LYS A 314 6.84 -22.80 2.04
C LYS A 314 5.85 -23.81 1.48
N ASP A 315 6.29 -24.56 0.48
CA ASP A 315 5.61 -25.78 0.04
C ASP A 315 5.71 -26.90 1.10
N TRP A 316 5.06 -28.02 0.87
CA TRP A 316 5.09 -29.17 1.78
C TRP A 316 6.51 -29.75 1.95
N GLN A 317 7.37 -29.60 0.94
CA GLN A 317 8.76 -30.04 0.92
C GLN A 317 9.72 -29.07 1.66
N GLY A 318 9.25 -27.88 2.04
CA GLY A 318 10.03 -26.85 2.73
C GLY A 318 10.75 -25.85 1.84
N ASN A 319 10.52 -25.89 0.51
CA ASN A 319 11.03 -24.88 -0.42
C ASN A 319 10.09 -23.67 -0.48
N TYR A 320 10.55 -22.54 -1.00
CA TYR A 320 9.66 -21.39 -1.21
C TYR A 320 8.53 -21.74 -2.19
N ASP A 321 7.31 -21.36 -1.84
CA ASP A 321 6.14 -21.75 -2.59
C ASP A 321 5.99 -20.97 -3.90
N SER A 322 6.06 -21.69 -5.02
CA SER A 322 6.04 -21.08 -6.34
C SER A 322 4.67 -20.52 -6.76
N GLU A 323 3.56 -21.03 -6.20
CA GLU A 323 2.22 -20.54 -6.51
C GLU A 323 1.94 -19.21 -5.81
N TRP A 324 2.31 -19.11 -4.53
CA TRP A 324 2.30 -17.89 -3.75
C TRP A 324 3.19 -16.81 -4.37
N ASP A 325 4.41 -17.19 -4.78
CA ASP A 325 5.33 -16.26 -5.41
C ASP A 325 4.83 -15.84 -6.81
N ASN A 326 4.15 -16.70 -7.56
CA ASN A 326 3.47 -16.31 -8.80
C ASN A 326 2.30 -15.36 -8.54
N LEU A 327 1.50 -15.63 -7.52
CA LEU A 327 0.35 -14.82 -7.13
C LEU A 327 0.78 -13.39 -6.79
N LEU A 328 1.64 -13.22 -5.79
CA LEU A 328 2.11 -11.90 -5.36
C LEU A 328 3.13 -11.29 -6.32
N GLY A 329 3.79 -12.15 -7.09
CA GLY A 329 4.68 -11.79 -8.18
C GLY A 329 3.95 -11.62 -9.50
N THR A 330 2.78 -10.96 -9.51
CA THR A 330 2.29 -10.23 -10.68
C THR A 330 3.36 -9.26 -11.16
N GLN A 331 4.29 -9.81 -11.93
CA GLN A 331 5.47 -9.20 -12.54
C GLN A 331 5.17 -8.84 -14.01
N GLU A 332 3.90 -8.64 -14.36
CA GLU A 332 3.56 -7.67 -15.40
C GLU A 332 3.96 -6.27 -14.89
N GLY A 333 5.27 -5.97 -14.88
CA GLY A 333 5.75 -4.64 -14.51
C GLY A 333 6.98 -4.51 -13.61
N PHE A 334 7.89 -5.49 -13.52
CA PHE A 334 9.32 -5.14 -13.54
C PHE A 334 9.83 -5.02 -14.98
N LYS A 335 8.96 -4.62 -15.91
CA LYS A 335 9.47 -3.70 -16.92
C LYS A 335 10.08 -2.54 -16.13
N PHE A 336 11.26 -2.08 -16.52
CA PHE A 336 11.62 -0.67 -16.37
C PHE A 336 10.58 0.17 -17.13
N VAL A 337 9.28 0.10 -16.79
CA VAL A 337 8.25 1.03 -17.24
C VAL A 337 8.43 2.22 -16.34
N THR A 338 9.46 2.98 -16.68
CA THR A 338 9.25 4.39 -16.99
C THR A 338 8.05 4.48 -17.94
N ARG A 339 6.84 4.51 -17.38
CA ARG A 339 5.97 5.59 -17.80
C ARG A 339 6.63 6.79 -17.14
N PRO A 340 7.32 7.68 -17.87
CA PRO A 340 7.62 8.98 -17.31
C PRO A 340 6.26 9.64 -17.13
N ARG A 341 5.68 9.48 -15.94
CA ARG A 341 4.71 10.43 -15.45
C ARG A 341 5.56 11.45 -14.74
N GLN A 342 5.51 12.69 -15.23
CA GLN A 342 6.33 13.77 -14.69
C GLN A 342 6.00 13.91 -13.22
N ILE A 343 6.97 13.57 -12.37
CA ILE A 343 6.94 13.97 -10.98
C ILE A 343 7.21 15.47 -10.98
N ASP A 344 6.33 16.20 -10.34
CA ASP A 344 6.53 17.64 -10.18
C ASP A 344 7.60 17.87 -9.11
N TYR A 345 8.80 18.28 -9.51
CA TYR A 345 9.87 18.72 -8.61
C TYR A 345 9.35 19.72 -7.56
N SER A 346 8.34 20.52 -7.90
CA SER A 346 7.72 21.47 -6.97
C SER A 346 7.05 20.76 -5.80
N ARG A 347 6.41 19.59 -6.02
CA ARG A 347 5.80 18.78 -4.95
C ARG A 347 6.87 18.18 -4.04
N THR A 348 7.93 17.59 -4.60
CA THR A 348 9.05 17.03 -3.82
C THR A 348 9.78 18.11 -3.03
N LYS A 349 10.10 19.24 -3.65
CA LYS A 349 10.73 20.40 -2.98
C LYS A 349 9.83 20.96 -1.88
N HIS A 350 8.53 21.04 -2.12
CA HIS A 350 7.57 21.50 -1.13
C HIS A 350 7.53 20.57 0.09
N TRP A 351 7.47 19.25 -0.13
CA TRP A 351 7.53 18.25 0.94
C TRP A 351 8.82 18.38 1.77
N VAL A 352 10.00 18.44 1.13
CA VAL A 352 11.28 18.62 1.85
C VAL A 352 11.29 19.92 2.66
N THR A 353 10.79 21.01 2.07
CA THR A 353 10.74 22.33 2.72
C THR A 353 9.80 22.36 3.92
N LYS A 354 8.77 21.51 3.95
CA LYS A 354 7.71 21.57 4.98
C LYS A 354 7.83 20.49 6.05
N GLN A 355 8.26 19.27 5.69
CA GLN A 355 8.32 18.14 6.63
C GLN A 355 9.66 18.01 7.33
N VAL A 356 10.76 18.17 6.60
CA VAL A 356 12.10 17.82 7.13
C VAL A 356 13.06 19.01 7.23
N SER A 357 12.67 20.20 6.78
CA SER A 357 13.55 21.39 6.73
C SER A 357 14.11 21.81 8.09
N SER A 358 13.34 21.66 9.17
CA SER A 358 13.79 21.96 10.54
C SER A 358 14.87 20.96 10.99
N ALA A 359 14.69 19.67 10.70
CA ALA A 359 15.66 18.62 10.99
C ALA A 359 16.95 18.79 10.16
N LEU A 360 16.80 19.05 8.84
CA LEU A 360 17.94 19.35 7.97
C LEU A 360 18.72 20.59 8.44
N LYS A 361 18.02 21.63 8.93
CA LYS A 361 18.65 22.83 9.50
C LYS A 361 19.38 22.53 10.81
N LEU A 362 18.81 21.69 11.67
CA LEU A 362 19.46 21.25 12.90
C LEU A 362 20.74 20.46 12.59
N LEU A 363 20.67 19.47 11.69
CA LEU A 363 21.82 18.69 11.24
C LEU A 363 22.91 19.61 10.67
N LYS A 364 22.54 20.62 9.88
CA LYS A 364 23.53 21.58 9.36
C LYS A 364 24.18 22.43 10.46
N ILE A 365 23.44 22.79 11.51
CA ILE A 365 24.01 23.49 12.68
C ILE A 365 24.98 22.57 13.43
N VAL A 366 24.62 21.30 13.62
CA VAL A 366 25.49 20.28 14.24
C VAL A 366 26.79 20.15 13.44
N ASP A 367 26.70 19.99 12.12
CA ASP A 367 27.87 19.94 11.23
C ASP A 367 28.79 21.14 11.39
N MET A 368 28.24 22.35 11.44
CA MET A 368 29.03 23.57 11.63
C MET A 368 29.69 23.65 13.01
N VAL A 369 29.01 23.21 14.06
CA VAL A 369 29.52 23.29 15.44
C VAL A 369 30.60 22.25 15.70
N TYR A 370 30.38 21.02 15.24
CA TYR A 370 31.28 19.90 15.49
C TYR A 370 32.30 19.67 14.38
N GLN A 371 32.27 20.49 13.32
CA GLN A 371 33.09 20.35 12.12
C GLN A 371 32.95 18.94 11.50
N THR A 372 31.71 18.46 11.44
CA THR A 372 31.33 17.21 10.79
C THR A 372 30.61 17.50 9.47
N ASP A 373 30.36 16.46 8.67
CA ASP A 373 29.58 16.57 7.43
C ASP A 373 28.49 15.48 7.36
N GLU A 374 27.89 15.19 8.51
CA GLU A 374 26.89 14.12 8.69
C GLU A 374 25.68 14.35 7.79
N LEU A 375 25.26 15.61 7.57
CA LEU A 375 24.15 15.87 6.67
C LEU A 375 24.46 15.45 5.23
N SER A 376 25.67 15.73 4.76
CA SER A 376 26.10 15.35 3.41
C SER A 376 26.29 13.83 3.32
N GLU A 377 26.82 13.19 4.36
CA GLU A 377 26.90 11.73 4.46
C GLU A 377 25.50 11.09 4.37
N ILE A 378 24.51 11.58 5.13
CA ILE A 378 23.12 11.13 5.06
C ILE A 378 22.55 11.29 3.63
N ILE A 379 22.85 12.38 2.95
CA ILE A 379 22.40 12.61 1.57
C ILE A 379 23.09 11.66 0.59
N SER A 380 24.39 11.42 0.74
CA SER A 380 25.18 10.48 -0.08
C SER A 380 24.71 9.03 0.07
N GLU A 381 24.29 8.66 1.29
CA GLU A 381 23.73 7.34 1.60
C GLU A 381 22.25 7.22 1.22
N ALA A 382 21.57 8.35 1.01
CA ALA A 382 20.15 8.38 0.67
C ALA A 382 19.92 7.85 -0.75
N TYR A 383 18.99 6.91 -0.84
CA TYR A 383 18.64 6.28 -2.10
C TYR A 383 17.57 7.10 -2.86
N LEU A 384 17.87 7.52 -4.09
CA LEU A 384 16.90 8.13 -5.00
C LEU A 384 15.96 7.07 -5.58
N SER A 385 14.67 7.12 -5.23
CA SER A 385 13.63 6.24 -5.83
C SER A 385 13.66 6.32 -7.37
N ASN A 386 13.26 5.24 -8.07
CA ASN A 386 13.23 5.21 -9.56
C ASN A 386 12.54 6.44 -10.18
N ASN A 387 11.57 6.95 -9.46
CA ASN A 387 10.76 8.10 -9.78
C ASN A 387 11.57 9.41 -9.62
N HIS A 388 12.24 9.63 -8.50
CA HIS A 388 13.15 10.76 -8.31
C HIS A 388 14.41 10.70 -9.19
N THR A 389 14.94 9.51 -9.48
CA THR A 389 16.08 9.31 -10.39
C THR A 389 15.77 9.85 -11.78
N LYS A 390 14.62 9.49 -12.35
CA LYS A 390 14.22 9.98 -13.69
C LYS A 390 14.03 11.48 -13.73
N LEU A 391 13.43 12.05 -12.68
CA LEU A 391 13.29 13.50 -12.56
C LEU A 391 14.65 14.18 -12.51
N ALA A 392 15.60 13.63 -11.75
CA ALA A 392 16.97 14.15 -11.68
C ALA A 392 17.72 14.02 -13.02
N GLU A 393 17.60 12.88 -13.71
CA GLU A 393 18.12 12.66 -15.06
C GLU A 393 17.56 13.71 -16.06
N GLU A 394 16.25 13.96 -16.05
CA GLU A 394 15.61 14.99 -16.88
C GLU A 394 16.11 16.40 -16.55
N ILE A 395 16.27 16.73 -15.26
CA ILE A 395 16.83 18.02 -14.83
C ILE A 395 18.27 18.17 -15.34
N CYS A 396 19.09 17.13 -15.20
CA CYS A 396 20.47 17.11 -15.70
C CYS A 396 20.51 17.28 -17.23
N GLU A 397 19.71 16.52 -17.97
CA GLU A 397 19.63 16.58 -19.43
C GLU A 397 19.20 17.97 -19.93
N ARG A 398 18.14 18.57 -19.34
CA ARG A 398 17.68 19.93 -19.68
C ARG A 398 18.71 21.02 -19.42
N ASN A 399 19.65 20.77 -18.51
CA ASN A 399 20.71 21.72 -18.16
C ASN A 399 22.08 21.35 -18.76
N GLY A 400 22.16 20.33 -19.62
CA GLY A 400 23.39 19.92 -20.29
C GLY A 400 24.44 19.30 -19.35
N VAL A 401 24.00 18.66 -18.27
CA VAL A 401 24.86 18.06 -17.25
C VAL A 401 24.71 16.53 -17.27
N ASP A 402 25.81 15.78 -17.11
CA ASP A 402 25.75 14.31 -16.99
C ASP A 402 25.31 13.91 -15.58
N PHE A 403 24.20 13.17 -15.50
CA PHE A 403 23.63 12.66 -14.25
C PHE A 403 24.63 11.82 -13.43
N ASN A 404 25.45 10.99 -14.09
CA ASN A 404 26.41 10.13 -13.37
C ASN A 404 27.56 10.94 -12.76
N VAL A 405 27.90 12.09 -13.36
CA VAL A 405 28.91 13.00 -12.81
C VAL A 405 28.38 13.70 -11.57
N ILE A 406 27.10 14.12 -11.58
CA ILE A 406 26.45 14.76 -10.43
C ILE A 406 26.25 13.77 -9.28
N ILE A 407 25.78 12.55 -9.56
CA ILE A 407 25.63 11.51 -8.53
C ILE A 407 26.98 11.09 -7.94
N GLY A 408 28.08 11.18 -8.67
CA GLY A 408 29.41 10.93 -8.12
C GLY A 408 29.95 12.06 -7.22
N GLN A 409 29.28 13.21 -7.17
CA GLN A 409 29.66 14.39 -6.38
C GLN A 409 28.77 14.61 -5.15
N ILE A 410 27.64 13.92 -5.08
CA ILE A 410 26.66 13.91 -3.98
C ILE A 410 26.82 12.58 -3.26
#